data_AF-A0A3A4ZIL0-F1
#
_entry.id   AF-A0A3A4ZIL0-F1
#
_cell.length_a   1.000
_cell.length_b   1.000
_cell.length_c   1.000
_cell.angle_alpha   90.00
_cell.angle_beta   90.00
_cell.angle_gamma   90.00
#
_symmetry.space_group_name_H-M   'P 1'
#
loop_
_entity.id
_entity.type
_entity.pdbx_description
1 polymer ?
#
loop_
_entity_poly.entity_id
_entity_poly.type
_entity_poly.pdbx_seq_one_letter_code
_entity_poly.pdbx_strand_id
1 'polypeptide(L)'
;MLKIFTALTIIILAVFFVTQMPQQEKESPRVLGFSGAPPDGAYEYEVPQDPGKLYFLKNWVRPNVPVKVALQAGHWKNQEVPEELKKLKGNTGSTNGEKWEWEVNLSIANMTAELLRKEGINVEVLPTVVPPEYWADVFLAIHADGSDDSRKSGYKFASPWRDFSGNSKILVDILDVKYATNTGLVFDDNVSRNMRGYYAFSWWKYEHAIHPMTTAAIAELGFLTNRSDAKLLIDSPEIPSQALADAIMEYLREKSLI
;
A
#
# COMPACT_ATOMS: atom_id res chain seq x y z
N MET A 1 -16.06 84.98 -18.65
CA MET A 1 -15.96 84.35 -20.00
C MET A 1 -14.68 83.54 -20.03
N LEU A 2 -14.69 82.42 -20.77
CA LEU A 2 -13.58 81.50 -21.04
C LEU A 2 -13.45 80.25 -20.14
N LYS A 3 -13.95 79.15 -20.71
CA LYS A 3 -13.66 77.75 -20.36
C LYS A 3 -12.28 77.40 -20.89
N ILE A 4 -11.46 76.69 -20.11
CA ILE A 4 -10.43 75.78 -20.63
C ILE A 4 -10.46 74.50 -19.79
N PHE A 5 -10.74 73.39 -20.46
CA PHE A 5 -10.64 72.02 -19.99
C PHE A 5 -9.21 71.54 -20.21
N THR A 6 -8.59 70.98 -19.17
CA THR A 6 -7.42 70.08 -19.23
C THR A 6 -7.48 69.23 -17.97
N ALA A 7 -8.02 68.00 -18.06
CA ALA A 7 -7.28 66.78 -18.37
C ALA A 7 -6.42 66.29 -17.20
N LEU A 8 -7.03 65.40 -16.41
CA LEU A 8 -6.50 64.12 -15.93
C LEU A 8 -5.08 64.10 -15.32
N THR A 9 -5.00 63.97 -13.99
CA THR A 9 -4.09 62.99 -13.36
C THR A 9 -4.63 62.62 -11.99
N ILE A 10 -5.32 61.48 -11.88
CA ILE A 10 -5.60 60.85 -10.59
C ILE A 10 -4.34 60.04 -10.25
N ILE A 11 -3.55 60.53 -9.29
CA ILE A 11 -2.47 59.74 -8.70
C ILE A 11 -3.12 58.74 -7.74
N ILE A 12 -3.30 57.50 -8.21
CA ILE A 12 -3.63 56.38 -7.33
C ILE A 12 -2.33 55.97 -6.65
N LEU A 13 -2.14 56.40 -5.40
CA LEU A 13 -1.12 55.87 -4.50
C LEU A 13 -1.54 54.46 -4.07
N ALA A 14 -1.16 53.46 -4.87
CA ALA A 14 -1.21 52.07 -4.46
C ALA A 14 -0.09 51.83 -3.43
N VAL A 15 -0.44 51.92 -2.15
CA VAL A 15 0.43 51.45 -1.07
C VAL A 15 0.41 49.92 -1.12
N PHE A 16 1.42 49.33 -1.78
CA PHE A 16 1.71 47.91 -1.68
C PHE A 16 2.24 47.62 -0.28
N PHE A 17 1.34 47.28 0.65
CA PHE A 17 1.74 46.50 1.82
C PHE A 17 1.98 45.07 1.33
N VAL A 18 3.22 44.79 0.90
CA VAL A 18 3.72 43.41 0.89
C VAL A 18 3.94 43.05 2.35
N THR A 19 2.88 42.62 3.02
CA THR A 19 3.06 41.81 4.23
C THR A 19 3.64 40.50 3.72
N GLN A 20 4.95 40.32 3.88
CA GLN A 20 5.54 38.98 3.88
C GLN A 20 4.81 38.21 4.98
N MET A 21 3.80 37.44 4.58
CA MET A 21 3.32 36.37 5.43
C MET A 21 4.53 35.49 5.70
N PRO A 22 4.90 35.25 6.96
CA PRO A 22 5.84 34.18 7.23
C PRO A 22 5.18 32.91 6.67
N GLN A 23 5.81 32.30 5.68
CA GLN A 23 5.55 30.91 5.34
C GLN A 23 5.83 30.14 6.63
N GLN A 24 4.78 29.93 7.42
CA GLN A 24 4.73 28.83 8.34
C GLN A 24 4.69 27.62 7.42
N GLU A 25 5.88 27.13 7.04
CA GLU A 25 6.03 25.72 6.72
C GLU A 25 5.29 25.00 7.83
N LYS A 26 4.18 24.36 7.48
CA LYS A 26 3.64 23.30 8.32
C LYS A 26 4.77 22.29 8.38
N GLU A 27 5.61 22.40 9.41
CA GLU A 27 6.45 21.29 9.84
C GLU A 27 5.47 20.13 9.98
N SER A 28 5.53 19.24 9.00
CA SER A 28 5.04 17.88 9.12
C SER A 28 5.48 17.40 10.50
N PRO A 29 4.57 16.94 11.38
CA PRO A 29 4.96 16.53 12.70
C PRO A 29 6.11 15.54 12.55
N ARG A 30 7.28 15.88 13.11
CA ARG A 30 8.44 14.99 13.12
C ARG A 30 7.97 13.67 13.70
N VAL A 31 7.79 12.68 12.84
CA VAL A 31 7.48 11.32 13.23
C VAL A 31 8.62 10.88 14.13
N LEU A 32 8.36 10.80 15.43
CA LEU A 32 9.28 10.23 16.41
C LEU A 32 9.65 8.81 15.96
N GLY A 33 10.88 8.63 15.48
CA GLY A 33 11.70 7.45 15.73
C GLY A 33 11.30 6.08 15.17
N PHE A 34 10.56 5.96 14.06
CA PHE A 34 10.46 4.67 13.37
C PHE A 34 11.55 4.52 12.31
N SER A 35 12.67 3.96 12.75
CA SER A 35 13.72 3.42 11.90
C SER A 35 13.18 2.19 11.13
N GLY A 36 13.58 2.04 9.86
CA GLY A 36 13.13 0.98 8.94
C GLY A 36 13.28 -0.43 9.50
N ALA A 37 12.53 -1.39 8.97
CA ALA A 37 12.54 -2.79 9.42
C ALA A 37 13.14 -3.72 8.36
N PRO A 38 14.41 -3.53 7.98
CA PRO A 38 15.05 -4.48 7.07
C PRO A 38 14.94 -5.90 7.65
N PRO A 39 14.53 -6.90 6.85
CA PRO A 39 14.24 -8.23 7.34
C PRO A 39 15.50 -8.95 7.84
N ASP A 40 15.31 -9.92 8.73
CA ASP A 40 16.35 -10.77 9.36
C ASP A 40 17.48 -10.00 10.05
N GLY A 41 17.16 -8.89 10.69
CA GLY A 41 18.16 -8.13 11.48
C GLY A 41 19.24 -7.46 10.63
N ALA A 42 19.02 -7.33 9.32
CA ALA A 42 19.85 -6.49 8.48
C ALA A 42 19.86 -5.04 9.00
N TYR A 43 20.89 -4.28 8.65
CA TYR A 43 20.97 -2.87 9.04
C TYR A 43 20.37 -1.97 7.96
N GLU A 44 19.85 -0.81 8.37
CA GLU A 44 19.24 0.14 7.43
C GLU A 44 20.19 0.63 6.34
N TYR A 45 21.48 0.73 6.63
CA TYR A 45 22.49 1.15 5.66
C TYR A 45 22.72 0.11 4.56
N GLU A 46 22.31 -1.15 4.78
CA GLU A 46 22.38 -2.22 3.76
C GLU A 46 21.29 -2.06 2.71
N VAL A 47 20.21 -1.34 3.05
CA VAL A 47 19.12 -1.05 2.12
C VAL A 47 19.54 0.06 1.18
N PRO A 48 19.45 -0.12 -0.15
CA PRO A 48 19.77 0.94 -1.10
C PRO A 48 19.00 2.23 -0.78
N GLN A 49 19.73 3.33 -0.63
CA GLN A 49 19.17 4.62 -0.21
C GLN A 49 18.77 5.51 -1.40
N ASP A 50 19.36 5.28 -2.55
CA ASP A 50 19.22 6.14 -3.73
C ASP A 50 19.01 5.29 -4.99
N PRO A 51 17.79 5.31 -5.56
CA PRO A 51 17.49 4.62 -6.82
C PRO A 51 18.41 5.06 -7.96
N GLY A 52 18.85 6.33 -7.97
CA GLY A 52 19.71 6.90 -9.02
C GLY A 52 21.13 6.32 -9.02
N LYS A 53 21.55 5.68 -7.93
CA LYS A 53 22.82 4.93 -7.83
C LYS A 53 22.70 3.48 -8.30
N LEU A 54 21.49 3.01 -8.53
CA LEU A 54 21.22 1.67 -9.05
C LEU A 54 21.09 1.78 -10.57
N TYR A 55 22.11 1.33 -11.29
CA TYR A 55 22.19 1.47 -12.75
C TYR A 55 20.96 0.90 -13.47
N PHE A 56 20.36 -0.18 -12.97
CA PHE A 56 19.17 -0.79 -13.55
C PHE A 56 17.88 0.03 -13.33
N LEU A 57 17.86 0.94 -12.34
CA LEU A 57 16.72 1.82 -12.07
C LEU A 57 16.84 3.20 -12.69
N LYS A 58 18.06 3.68 -12.94
CA LYS A 58 18.33 5.04 -13.43
C LYS A 58 17.52 5.42 -14.67
N ASN A 59 17.25 4.46 -15.56
CA ASN A 59 16.48 4.65 -16.78
C ASN A 59 15.28 3.71 -16.84
N TRP A 60 14.77 3.26 -15.69
CA TRP A 60 13.62 2.38 -15.67
C TRP A 60 12.39 3.10 -16.22
N VAL A 61 11.66 2.41 -17.09
CA VAL A 61 10.39 2.88 -17.64
C VAL A 61 9.39 1.76 -17.44
N ARG A 62 8.18 2.13 -17.01
CA ARG A 62 7.04 1.21 -16.95
C ARG A 62 6.92 0.48 -18.29
N PRO A 63 6.91 -0.87 -18.32
CA PRO A 63 6.71 -1.61 -19.56
C PRO A 63 5.41 -1.18 -20.26
N ASN A 64 5.43 -1.10 -21.59
CA ASN A 64 4.25 -0.77 -22.39
C ASN A 64 3.34 -2.00 -22.56
N VAL A 65 2.74 -2.42 -21.45
CA VAL A 65 1.81 -3.56 -21.35
C VAL A 65 0.51 -3.12 -20.66
N PRO A 66 -0.61 -3.86 -20.85
CA PRO A 66 -1.84 -3.64 -20.10
C PRO A 66 -1.59 -3.59 -18.59
N VAL A 67 -2.43 -2.85 -17.88
CA VAL A 67 -2.32 -2.72 -16.42
C VAL A 67 -2.31 -4.08 -15.74
N LYS A 68 -1.29 -4.30 -14.91
CA LYS A 68 -1.06 -5.55 -14.19
C LYS A 68 -1.22 -5.32 -12.69
N VAL A 69 -2.12 -6.06 -12.06
CA VAL A 69 -2.30 -6.11 -10.61
C VAL A 69 -1.92 -7.49 -10.09
N ALA A 70 -1.17 -7.53 -9.00
CA ALA A 70 -0.82 -8.76 -8.31
C ALA A 70 -1.41 -8.74 -6.90
N LEU A 71 -2.18 -9.78 -6.59
CA LEU A 71 -2.76 -10.00 -5.27
C LEU A 71 -2.07 -11.20 -4.66
N GLN A 72 -1.22 -10.98 -3.66
CA GLN A 72 -0.60 -12.09 -2.95
C GLN A 72 -1.51 -12.53 -1.81
N ALA A 73 -1.90 -13.81 -1.82
CA ALA A 73 -2.56 -14.44 -0.69
C ALA A 73 -1.52 -14.82 0.36
N GLY A 74 -1.46 -14.07 1.46
CA GLY A 74 -0.54 -14.31 2.56
C GLY A 74 -0.64 -15.74 3.09
N HIS A 75 0.50 -16.34 3.41
CA HIS A 75 0.66 -17.72 3.91
C HIS A 75 0.27 -18.85 2.94
N TRP A 76 -0.38 -18.55 1.81
CA TRP A 76 -0.76 -19.57 0.84
C TRP A 76 0.48 -20.22 0.21
N LYS A 77 0.49 -21.55 0.20
CA LYS A 77 1.59 -22.40 -0.31
C LYS A 77 2.96 -22.11 0.34
N ASN A 78 2.98 -21.75 1.62
CA ASN A 78 4.22 -21.45 2.34
C ASN A 78 5.26 -22.59 2.37
N GLN A 79 4.85 -23.84 2.11
CA GLN A 79 5.77 -24.97 2.01
C GLN A 79 6.62 -24.96 0.73
N GLU A 80 6.18 -24.22 -0.30
CA GLU A 80 6.84 -24.12 -1.60
C GLU A 80 7.93 -23.03 -1.62
N VAL A 81 8.15 -22.30 -0.52
CA VAL A 81 9.10 -21.17 -0.52
C VAL A 81 10.55 -21.62 -0.72
N PRO A 82 11.36 -20.82 -1.46
CA PRO A 82 12.78 -21.09 -1.68
C PRO A 82 13.59 -21.03 -0.38
N GLU A 83 14.84 -21.50 -0.43
CA GLU A 83 15.72 -21.57 0.75
C GLU A 83 15.96 -20.18 1.38
N GLU A 84 16.04 -19.12 0.57
CA GLU A 84 16.19 -17.73 1.05
C GLU A 84 15.00 -17.27 1.93
N LEU A 85 13.83 -17.90 1.77
CA LEU A 85 12.60 -17.62 2.53
C LEU A 85 12.23 -18.74 3.51
N LYS A 86 13.14 -19.68 3.82
CA LYS A 86 12.84 -20.86 4.65
C LYS A 86 12.20 -20.58 6.00
N LYS A 87 12.44 -19.41 6.59
CA LYS A 87 11.82 -18.95 7.84
C LYS A 87 10.30 -18.85 7.77
N LEU A 88 9.73 -18.75 6.55
CA LEU A 88 8.29 -18.69 6.31
C LEU A 88 7.66 -20.10 6.21
N LYS A 89 8.47 -21.15 6.00
CA LYS A 89 7.96 -22.53 5.86
C LYS A 89 7.19 -22.95 7.10
N GLY A 90 6.03 -23.56 6.88
CA GLY A 90 5.17 -24.06 7.96
C GLY A 90 4.37 -23.00 8.72
N ASN A 91 4.54 -21.70 8.43
CA ASN A 91 3.73 -20.67 9.04
C ASN A 91 2.40 -20.49 8.27
N THR A 92 1.30 -20.99 8.83
CA THR A 92 -0.06 -20.87 8.26
C THR A 92 -0.76 -19.56 8.59
N GLY A 93 -0.12 -18.68 9.35
CA GLY A 93 -0.71 -17.45 9.85
C GLY A 93 -1.60 -17.67 11.07
N SER A 94 -2.49 -16.72 11.31
CA SER A 94 -3.52 -16.77 12.35
C SER A 94 -4.59 -17.84 12.09
N THR A 95 -5.46 -18.10 13.07
CA THR A 95 -6.64 -18.95 12.93
C THR A 95 -7.71 -18.60 13.95
N ASN A 96 -8.97 -18.81 13.59
CA ASN A 96 -10.11 -18.78 14.51
C ASN A 96 -10.53 -20.17 15.02
N GLY A 97 -9.77 -21.22 14.66
CA GLY A 97 -10.08 -22.63 14.96
C GLY A 97 -10.90 -23.35 13.88
N GLU A 98 -11.57 -22.62 12.99
CA GLU A 98 -12.33 -23.16 11.85
C GLU A 98 -11.57 -23.00 10.53
N LYS A 99 -10.99 -21.81 10.32
CA LYS A 99 -10.24 -21.45 9.12
C LYS A 99 -8.85 -20.98 9.49
N TRP A 100 -7.89 -21.36 8.64
CA TRP A 100 -6.55 -20.78 8.68
C TRP A 100 -6.51 -19.48 7.88
N GLU A 101 -5.61 -18.58 8.28
CA GLU A 101 -5.43 -17.29 7.62
C GLU A 101 -5.26 -17.40 6.12
N TRP A 102 -4.42 -18.34 5.67
CA TRP A 102 -4.17 -18.54 4.24
C TRP A 102 -5.44 -18.89 3.44
N GLU A 103 -6.42 -19.58 4.04
CA GLU A 103 -7.69 -19.90 3.37
C GLU A 103 -8.52 -18.64 3.17
N VAL A 104 -8.59 -17.79 4.20
CA VAL A 104 -9.34 -16.54 4.18
C VAL A 104 -8.70 -15.56 3.19
N ASN A 105 -7.37 -15.39 3.27
CA ASN A 105 -6.60 -14.54 2.37
C ASN A 105 -6.77 -14.97 0.91
N LEU A 106 -6.69 -16.28 0.63
CA LEU A 106 -6.87 -16.81 -0.73
C LEU A 106 -8.29 -16.60 -1.26
N SER A 107 -9.31 -16.77 -0.41
CA SER A 107 -10.70 -16.52 -0.79
C SER A 107 -10.92 -15.06 -1.21
N ILE A 108 -10.49 -14.11 -0.36
CA ILE A 108 -10.62 -12.67 -0.61
C ILE A 108 -9.78 -12.25 -1.83
N ALA A 109 -8.54 -12.76 -1.96
CA ALA A 109 -7.68 -12.46 -3.10
C ALA A 109 -8.30 -12.91 -4.43
N ASN A 110 -8.85 -14.12 -4.48
CA ASN A 110 -9.52 -14.63 -5.69
C ASN A 110 -10.76 -13.82 -6.04
N MET A 111 -11.61 -13.50 -5.06
CA MET A 111 -12.82 -12.73 -5.31
C MET A 111 -12.50 -11.29 -5.73
N THR A 112 -11.51 -10.64 -5.10
CA THR A 112 -10.99 -9.33 -5.53
C THR A 112 -10.45 -9.40 -6.97
N ALA A 113 -9.70 -10.46 -7.31
CA ALA A 113 -9.19 -10.65 -8.66
C ALA A 113 -10.31 -10.84 -9.68
N GLU A 114 -11.37 -11.58 -9.36
CA GLU A 114 -12.54 -11.72 -10.23
C GLU A 114 -13.24 -10.38 -10.50
N LEU A 115 -13.40 -9.55 -9.46
CA LEU A 115 -14.00 -8.21 -9.61
C LEU A 115 -13.17 -7.32 -10.53
N LEU A 116 -11.86 -7.24 -10.30
CA LEU A 116 -10.94 -6.46 -11.13
C LEU A 116 -10.84 -6.99 -12.57
N ARG A 117 -10.85 -8.31 -12.77
CA ARG A 117 -10.84 -8.92 -14.12
C ARG A 117 -12.11 -8.60 -14.90
N LYS A 118 -13.27 -8.49 -14.24
CA LYS A 118 -14.53 -8.06 -14.89
C LYS A 118 -14.43 -6.62 -15.42
N GLU A 119 -13.62 -5.79 -14.79
CA GLU A 119 -13.30 -4.42 -15.24
C GLU A 119 -12.17 -4.38 -16.30
N GLY A 120 -11.71 -5.54 -16.80
CA GLY A 120 -10.69 -5.64 -17.84
C GLY A 120 -9.24 -5.54 -17.34
N ILE A 121 -9.01 -5.57 -16.03
CA ILE A 121 -7.66 -5.53 -15.45
C ILE A 121 -6.98 -6.90 -15.56
N ASN A 122 -5.70 -6.93 -15.93
CA ASN A 122 -4.90 -8.15 -15.85
C ASN A 122 -4.49 -8.40 -14.40
N VAL A 123 -5.05 -9.45 -13.77
CA VAL A 123 -4.81 -9.75 -12.35
C VAL A 123 -4.22 -11.14 -12.18
N GLU A 124 -3.15 -11.22 -11.40
CA GLU A 124 -2.53 -12.47 -10.94
C GLU A 124 -2.74 -12.66 -9.44
N VAL A 125 -3.16 -13.85 -9.02
CA VAL A 125 -3.21 -14.22 -7.60
C VAL A 125 -1.97 -15.05 -7.30
N LEU A 126 -1.08 -14.53 -6.46
CA LEU A 126 0.21 -15.13 -6.15
C LEU A 126 0.14 -15.91 -4.83
N PRO A 127 0.87 -17.03 -4.72
CA PRO A 127 1.19 -17.63 -3.43
C PRO A 127 2.17 -16.74 -2.65
N THR A 128 2.63 -17.23 -1.50
CA THR A 128 3.72 -16.57 -0.76
C THR A 128 5.00 -16.49 -1.57
N VAL A 129 5.21 -17.34 -2.58
CA VAL A 129 6.35 -17.19 -3.49
C VAL A 129 6.04 -16.15 -4.55
N VAL A 130 6.69 -14.99 -4.47
CA VAL A 130 6.71 -14.00 -5.56
C VAL A 130 7.71 -14.47 -6.61
N PRO A 131 7.37 -14.48 -7.92
CA PRO A 131 8.35 -14.83 -8.94
C PRO A 131 9.57 -13.88 -8.93
N PRO A 132 10.75 -14.33 -9.39
CA PRO A 132 11.90 -13.46 -9.56
C PRO A 132 11.61 -12.27 -10.49
N GLU A 133 12.22 -11.12 -10.20
CA GLU A 133 12.13 -9.88 -11.00
C GLU A 133 10.68 -9.38 -11.21
N TYR A 134 9.75 -9.79 -10.34
CA TYR A 134 8.34 -9.61 -10.59
C TYR A 134 7.91 -8.14 -10.49
N TRP A 135 7.43 -7.59 -11.59
CA TRP A 135 6.87 -6.24 -11.64
C TRP A 135 5.36 -6.26 -11.90
N ALA A 136 4.64 -5.35 -11.24
CA ALA A 136 3.24 -5.04 -11.47
C ALA A 136 3.00 -3.53 -11.26
N ASP A 137 1.87 -3.02 -11.76
CA ASP A 137 1.44 -1.65 -11.44
C ASP A 137 1.04 -1.51 -9.98
N VAL A 138 0.35 -2.53 -9.46
CA VAL A 138 -0.05 -2.67 -8.06
C VAL A 138 0.28 -4.08 -7.58
N PHE A 139 0.92 -4.17 -6.42
CA PHE A 139 1.05 -5.38 -5.63
C PHE A 139 0.38 -5.19 -4.27
N LEU A 140 -0.55 -6.07 -3.92
CA LEU A 140 -1.20 -6.07 -2.60
C LEU A 140 -1.00 -7.43 -1.94
N ALA A 141 -0.24 -7.46 -0.84
CA ALA A 141 -0.18 -8.63 0.04
C ALA A 141 -1.38 -8.63 0.99
N ILE A 142 -2.23 -9.63 0.89
CA ILE A 142 -3.47 -9.76 1.65
C ILE A 142 -3.25 -10.73 2.81
N HIS A 143 -3.44 -10.22 4.02
CA HIS A 143 -3.35 -10.93 5.30
C HIS A 143 -4.57 -10.68 6.18
N ALA A 144 -4.73 -11.49 7.21
CA ALA A 144 -5.70 -11.30 8.27
C ALA A 144 -5.03 -11.56 9.63
N ASP A 145 -5.12 -10.60 10.54
CA ASP A 145 -4.28 -10.58 11.73
C ASP A 145 -4.75 -11.60 12.78
N GLY A 146 -3.91 -11.79 13.79
CA GLY A 146 -4.19 -12.57 14.98
C GLY A 146 -3.67 -11.89 16.23
N SER A 147 -4.40 -12.05 17.33
CA SER A 147 -3.97 -11.59 18.64
C SER A 147 -4.42 -12.55 19.73
N ASP A 148 -3.57 -12.71 20.75
CA ASP A 148 -3.93 -13.40 22.00
C ASP A 148 -5.06 -12.69 22.75
N ASP A 149 -5.25 -11.38 22.52
CA ASP A 149 -6.42 -10.64 22.98
C ASP A 149 -7.51 -10.64 21.91
N SER A 150 -8.49 -11.54 22.05
CA SER A 150 -9.62 -11.69 21.11
C SER A 150 -10.54 -10.47 21.02
N ARG A 151 -10.31 -9.42 21.82
CA ARG A 151 -11.02 -8.13 21.71
C ARG A 151 -10.39 -7.19 20.69
N LYS A 152 -9.14 -7.43 20.27
CA LYS A 152 -8.49 -6.65 19.20
C LYS A 152 -9.29 -6.80 17.92
N SER A 153 -9.46 -5.71 17.19
CA SER A 153 -10.32 -5.60 16.01
C SER A 153 -9.80 -4.46 15.15
N GLY A 154 -10.16 -4.48 13.87
CA GLY A 154 -9.86 -3.43 12.94
C GLY A 154 -8.89 -3.88 11.86
N TYR A 155 -8.73 -3.01 10.88
CA TYR A 155 -7.90 -3.25 9.71
C TYR A 155 -6.71 -2.29 9.71
N LYS A 156 -5.65 -2.64 8.96
CA LYS A 156 -4.53 -1.74 8.72
C LYS A 156 -3.82 -2.04 7.41
N PHE A 157 -3.38 -0.98 6.74
CA PHE A 157 -2.55 -1.06 5.55
C PHE A 157 -1.19 -0.44 5.81
N ALA A 158 -0.16 -0.94 5.13
CA ALA A 158 1.16 -0.35 5.17
C ALA A 158 1.83 -0.35 3.81
N SER A 159 2.50 0.75 3.49
CA SER A 159 3.40 0.82 2.35
C SER A 159 4.77 0.24 2.72
N PRO A 160 5.59 -0.17 1.73
CA PRO A 160 7.01 -0.37 1.92
C PRO A 160 7.64 0.81 2.66
N TRP A 161 8.58 0.53 3.57
CA TRP A 161 9.41 1.57 4.17
C TRP A 161 10.31 2.26 3.12
N ARG A 162 10.67 1.52 2.06
CA ARG A 162 11.41 2.01 0.90
C ARG A 162 10.55 1.82 -0.35
N ASP A 163 9.82 2.88 -0.70
CA ASP A 163 9.00 2.94 -1.90
C ASP A 163 9.74 3.71 -2.99
N PHE A 164 10.24 2.99 -4.00
CA PHE A 164 10.91 3.62 -5.15
C PHE A 164 9.92 3.94 -6.28
N SER A 165 8.68 3.42 -6.23
CA SER A 165 7.61 3.83 -7.13
C SER A 165 7.14 5.26 -6.85
N GLY A 166 7.24 5.69 -5.58
CA GLY A 166 6.74 6.99 -5.10
C GLY A 166 5.21 7.05 -4.97
N ASN A 167 4.50 5.94 -5.19
CA ASN A 167 3.05 5.90 -5.26
C ASN A 167 2.38 5.06 -4.16
N SER A 168 3.14 4.30 -3.37
CA SER A 168 2.55 3.37 -2.38
C SER A 168 1.78 4.07 -1.29
N LYS A 169 2.20 5.27 -0.87
CA LYS A 169 1.43 6.04 0.11
C LYS A 169 0.05 6.42 -0.42
N ILE A 170 -0.04 6.81 -1.69
CA ILE A 170 -1.32 7.18 -2.32
C ILE A 170 -2.23 5.95 -2.41
N LEU A 171 -1.68 4.80 -2.78
CA LEU A 171 -2.43 3.53 -2.74
C LEU A 171 -2.96 3.21 -1.34
N VAL A 172 -2.13 3.34 -0.29
CA VAL A 172 -2.54 3.10 1.10
C VAL A 172 -3.65 4.06 1.55
N ASP A 173 -3.52 5.35 1.25
CA ASP A 173 -4.53 6.35 1.63
C ASP A 173 -5.90 6.04 0.98
N ILE A 174 -5.91 5.59 -0.28
CA ILE A 174 -7.13 5.16 -0.98
C ILE A 174 -7.70 3.88 -0.39
N LEU A 175 -6.83 2.89 -0.10
CA LEU A 175 -7.23 1.64 0.58
C LEU A 175 -7.89 1.93 1.93
N ASP A 176 -7.29 2.79 2.76
CA ASP A 176 -7.84 3.18 4.05
C ASP A 176 -9.27 3.74 3.91
N VAL A 177 -9.47 4.69 3.00
CA VAL A 177 -10.78 5.33 2.79
C VAL A 177 -11.83 4.33 2.32
N LYS A 178 -11.52 3.53 1.29
CA LYS A 178 -12.48 2.58 0.71
C LYS A 178 -12.79 1.43 1.65
N TYR A 179 -11.77 0.92 2.33
CA TYR A 179 -11.93 -0.21 3.23
C TYR A 179 -12.77 0.15 4.44
N ALA A 180 -12.48 1.28 5.11
CA ALA A 180 -13.33 1.77 6.20
C ALA A 180 -14.78 1.99 5.76
N THR A 181 -14.97 2.64 4.61
CA THR A 181 -16.31 3.00 4.12
C THR A 181 -17.15 1.75 3.80
N ASN A 182 -16.56 0.75 3.17
CA ASN A 182 -17.29 -0.43 2.70
C ASN A 182 -17.47 -1.48 3.80
N THR A 183 -16.50 -1.63 4.70
CA THR A 183 -16.54 -2.67 5.76
C THR A 183 -17.12 -2.19 7.08
N GLY A 184 -17.04 -0.89 7.36
CA GLY A 184 -17.34 -0.33 8.68
C GLY A 184 -16.33 -0.70 9.78
N LEU A 185 -15.24 -1.39 9.46
CA LEU A 185 -14.17 -1.66 10.42
C LEU A 185 -13.42 -0.37 10.77
N VAL A 186 -12.91 -0.33 12.00
CA VAL A 186 -12.06 0.78 12.46
C VAL A 186 -10.61 0.54 12.04
N PHE A 187 -9.88 1.64 11.79
CA PHE A 187 -8.45 1.59 11.57
C PHE A 187 -7.73 1.16 12.86
N ASP A 188 -6.85 0.16 12.75
CA ASP A 188 -5.90 -0.25 13.78
C ASP A 188 -4.58 0.49 13.56
N ASP A 189 -4.23 1.41 14.47
CA ASP A 189 -3.03 2.24 14.36
C ASP A 189 -1.71 1.48 14.64
N ASN A 190 -1.80 0.19 14.98
CA ASN A 190 -0.66 -0.67 15.24
C ASN A 190 0.00 -1.21 13.96
N VAL A 191 0.40 -0.32 13.06
CA VAL A 191 1.20 -0.67 11.87
C VAL A 191 2.59 -1.09 12.29
N SER A 192 2.89 -2.38 12.16
CA SER A 192 4.16 -2.93 12.65
C SER A 192 5.33 -2.60 11.72
N ARG A 193 6.53 -2.64 12.30
CA ARG A 193 7.80 -2.59 11.55
C ARG A 193 7.84 -3.68 10.48
N ASN A 194 7.44 -4.91 10.79
CA ASN A 194 7.47 -6.03 9.85
C ASN A 194 6.52 -5.87 8.65
N MET A 195 5.38 -5.19 8.81
CA MET A 195 4.51 -4.87 7.68
C MET A 195 5.24 -3.97 6.68
N ARG A 196 5.90 -2.92 7.16
CA ARG A 196 6.65 -1.98 6.30
C ARG A 196 7.94 -2.60 5.73
N GLY A 197 8.49 -3.60 6.41
CA GLY A 197 9.67 -4.37 6.05
C GLY A 197 9.39 -5.75 5.50
N TYR A 198 8.18 -5.97 4.95
CA TYR A 198 7.74 -7.28 4.47
C TYR A 198 8.72 -7.85 3.44
N TYR A 199 8.92 -9.18 3.43
CA TYR A 199 9.97 -9.79 2.62
C TYR A 199 9.78 -9.49 1.13
N ALA A 200 8.54 -9.45 0.64
CA ALA A 200 8.28 -9.15 -0.77
C ALA A 200 8.75 -7.75 -1.16
N PHE A 201 8.81 -6.80 -0.21
CA PHE A 201 9.32 -5.45 -0.44
C PHE A 201 10.86 -5.36 -0.43
N SER A 202 11.52 -6.44 -0.05
CA SER A 202 12.97 -6.49 0.19
C SER A 202 13.74 -7.05 -1.00
N TRP A 203 13.48 -6.49 -2.19
CA TRP A 203 14.09 -6.84 -3.47
C TRP A 203 15.62 -6.71 -3.53
N TRP A 204 16.20 -5.93 -2.64
CA TRP A 204 17.65 -5.80 -2.49
C TRP A 204 18.28 -6.99 -1.76
N LYS A 205 17.44 -7.82 -1.12
CA LYS A 205 17.86 -8.97 -0.31
C LYS A 205 17.44 -10.31 -0.90
N TYR A 206 16.22 -10.40 -1.42
CA TYR A 206 15.66 -11.65 -1.91
C TYR A 206 15.44 -11.61 -3.42
N GLU A 207 15.65 -12.75 -4.06
CA GLU A 207 15.31 -12.97 -5.46
C GLU A 207 13.79 -13.00 -5.65
N HIS A 208 13.08 -13.68 -4.75
CA HIS A 208 11.61 -13.83 -4.76
C HIS A 208 10.92 -12.66 -4.04
N ALA A 209 11.09 -11.47 -4.61
CA ALA A 209 10.53 -10.21 -4.15
C ALA A 209 10.10 -9.35 -5.34
N ILE A 210 9.23 -8.36 -5.09
CA ILE A 210 8.73 -7.49 -6.14
C ILE A 210 9.78 -6.49 -6.60
N HIS A 211 9.79 -6.16 -7.89
CA HIS A 211 10.65 -5.13 -8.46
C HIS A 211 10.46 -3.78 -7.73
N PRO A 212 11.53 -3.01 -7.42
CA PRO A 212 11.47 -1.77 -6.63
C PRO A 212 10.47 -0.71 -7.11
N MET A 213 10.21 -0.69 -8.42
CA MET A 213 9.29 0.28 -9.06
C MET A 213 7.81 -0.17 -9.06
N THR A 214 7.50 -1.28 -8.39
CA THR A 214 6.12 -1.75 -8.20
C THR A 214 5.45 -0.91 -7.10
N THR A 215 4.26 -0.37 -7.37
CA THR A 215 3.47 0.25 -6.30
C THR A 215 2.94 -0.86 -5.40
N ALA A 216 3.27 -0.83 -4.11
CA ALA A 216 2.98 -1.95 -3.23
C ALA A 216 2.33 -1.54 -1.90
N ALA A 217 1.52 -2.44 -1.35
CA ALA A 217 1.00 -2.37 0.01
C ALA A 217 0.85 -3.78 0.61
N ILE A 218 0.82 -3.86 1.94
CA ILE A 218 0.38 -5.03 2.69
C ILE A 218 -0.87 -4.65 3.48
N ALA A 219 -1.81 -5.57 3.56
CA ALA A 219 -3.12 -5.43 4.16
C ALA A 219 -3.33 -6.44 5.28
N GLU A 220 -3.65 -5.97 6.47
CA GLU A 220 -4.29 -6.77 7.52
C GLU A 220 -5.76 -6.39 7.54
N LEU A 221 -6.62 -7.28 7.03
CA LEU A 221 -8.01 -6.97 6.72
C LEU A 221 -8.96 -6.97 7.95
N GLY A 222 -8.47 -7.45 9.09
CA GLY A 222 -9.24 -7.71 10.29
C GLY A 222 -8.55 -8.75 11.15
N PHE A 223 -8.99 -8.96 12.39
CA PHE A 223 -8.42 -9.98 13.27
C PHE A 223 -9.24 -11.28 13.20
N LEU A 224 -8.64 -12.39 12.77
CA LEU A 224 -9.32 -13.71 12.80
C LEU A 224 -9.63 -14.19 14.21
N THR A 225 -8.87 -13.76 15.21
CA THR A 225 -9.15 -14.08 16.61
C THR A 225 -10.30 -13.25 17.19
N ASN A 226 -10.78 -12.23 16.47
CA ASN A 226 -11.97 -11.47 16.81
C ASN A 226 -13.20 -12.03 16.11
N ARG A 227 -14.26 -12.32 16.87
CA ARG A 227 -15.47 -12.93 16.32
C ARG A 227 -16.18 -12.06 15.28
N SER A 228 -16.19 -10.74 15.45
CA SER A 228 -16.89 -9.83 14.53
C SER A 228 -16.12 -9.66 13.22
N ASP A 229 -14.81 -9.42 13.30
CA ASP A 229 -13.96 -9.31 12.12
C ASP A 229 -13.91 -10.65 11.38
N ALA A 230 -13.71 -11.78 12.08
CA ALA A 230 -13.72 -13.11 11.46
C ALA A 230 -15.04 -13.41 10.75
N LYS A 231 -16.17 -13.01 11.32
CA LYS A 231 -17.48 -13.12 10.67
C LYS A 231 -17.52 -12.35 9.36
N LEU A 232 -17.04 -11.11 9.34
CA LEU A 232 -16.96 -10.32 8.10
C LEU A 232 -16.06 -11.00 7.06
N LEU A 233 -14.86 -11.45 7.46
CA LEU A 233 -13.87 -12.00 6.55
C LEU A 233 -14.24 -13.39 6.01
N ILE A 234 -14.95 -14.20 6.79
CA ILE A 234 -15.27 -15.60 6.45
C ILE A 234 -16.69 -15.75 5.90
N ASP A 235 -17.69 -15.14 6.55
CA ASP A 235 -19.10 -15.31 6.17
C ASP A 235 -19.55 -14.29 5.12
N SER A 236 -18.82 -13.18 4.97
CA SER A 236 -19.16 -12.10 4.03
C SER A 236 -17.94 -11.57 3.25
N PRO A 237 -17.10 -12.46 2.66
CA PRO A 237 -15.85 -12.09 2.00
C PRO A 237 -16.04 -11.17 0.79
N GLU A 238 -17.25 -11.07 0.24
CA GLU A 238 -17.61 -10.14 -0.82
C GLU A 238 -17.45 -8.67 -0.43
N ILE A 239 -17.67 -8.33 0.84
CA ILE A 239 -17.55 -6.95 1.34
C ILE A 239 -16.08 -6.48 1.32
N PRO A 240 -15.13 -7.16 1.98
CA PRO A 240 -13.73 -6.76 1.92
C PRO A 240 -13.16 -6.89 0.50
N SER A 241 -13.59 -7.89 -0.28
CA SER A 241 -13.13 -8.05 -1.66
C SER A 241 -13.54 -6.87 -2.55
N GLN A 242 -14.80 -6.42 -2.44
CA GLN A 242 -15.28 -5.24 -3.16
C GLN A 242 -14.53 -3.98 -2.73
N ALA A 243 -14.29 -3.82 -1.43
CA ALA A 243 -13.53 -2.68 -0.90
C ALA A 243 -12.11 -2.58 -1.48
N LEU A 244 -11.40 -3.72 -1.58
CA LEU A 244 -10.08 -3.78 -2.18
C LEU A 244 -10.13 -3.50 -3.70
N ALA A 245 -11.11 -4.07 -4.40
CA ALA A 245 -11.27 -3.82 -5.84
C ALA A 245 -11.57 -2.34 -6.13
N ASP A 246 -12.48 -1.72 -5.37
CA ASP A 246 -12.80 -0.29 -5.51
C ASP A 246 -11.59 0.60 -5.27
N ALA A 247 -10.78 0.29 -4.25
CA ALA A 247 -9.57 1.03 -3.94
C ALA A 247 -8.53 0.92 -5.05
N ILE A 248 -8.30 -0.28 -5.58
CA ILE A 248 -7.35 -0.51 -6.66
C ILE A 248 -7.83 0.21 -7.93
N MET A 249 -9.11 0.13 -8.28
CA MET A 249 -9.65 0.84 -9.45
C MET A 249 -9.54 2.36 -9.31
N GLU A 250 -9.78 2.91 -8.12
CA GLU A 250 -9.61 4.33 -7.85
C GLU A 250 -8.15 4.77 -7.99
N TYR A 251 -7.22 4.01 -7.41
CA TYR A 251 -5.79 4.24 -7.58
C TYR A 251 -5.36 4.24 -9.05
N LEU A 252 -5.79 3.24 -9.82
CA LEU A 252 -5.44 3.12 -11.24
C LEU A 252 -5.95 4.31 -12.06
N ARG A 253 -7.16 4.80 -11.78
CA ARG A 253 -7.71 6.02 -12.41
C ARG A 253 -6.96 7.27 -11.98
N GLU A 254 -6.65 7.41 -10.70
CA GLU A 254 -5.89 8.56 -10.18
C GLU A 254 -4.50 8.65 -10.84
N LYS A 255 -3.89 7.49 -11.13
CA LYS A 255 -2.60 7.41 -11.83
C LYS A 255 -2.72 7.41 -13.35
N SER A 256 -3.91 7.58 -13.90
CA SER A 256 -4.17 7.56 -15.35
C SER A 256 -3.62 6.30 -16.04
N LEU A 257 -3.70 5.17 -15.33
CA LEU A 257 -3.30 3.86 -15.86
C LEU A 257 -4.45 3.19 -16.63
N ILE A 258 -5.69 3.59 -16.37
CA ILE A 258 -6.93 3.18 -17.04
C ILE A 258 -7.85 4.38 -17.29
#